data_AF-A0A1J5MJU8-F1
#
_entry.id   AF-A0A1J5MJU8-F1
#
_cell.length_a   1.000
_cell.length_b   1.000
_cell.length_c   1.000
_cell.angle_alpha   90.00
_cell.angle_beta   90.00
_cell.angle_gamma   90.00
#
_symmetry.space_group_name_H-M   'P 1'
#
loop_
_entity.id
_entity.type
_entity.pdbx_description
1 polymer ?
#
loop_
_entity_poly.entity_id
_entity_poly.type
_entity_poly.pdbx_seq_one_letter_code
_entity_poly.pdbx_strand_id
1 'polypeptide(L)'
;MKKNERFIRLTIAAFMVVFGLLSLSQTGFFVIRYLTIDQPLDANGVSVFVGSLWRTYWMFFGAYLIQFPFKQIVERKLLFSVVMASFFVCLATLFMYY
;
A
#
# COMPACT_ATOMS: atom_id res chain seq x y z
N MET A 1 8.15 -11.27 -23.27
CA MET A 1 8.84 -10.67 -22.11
C MET A 1 10.17 -11.40 -21.95
N LYS A 2 11.29 -10.69 -22.01
CA LYS A 2 12.61 -11.33 -21.87
C LYS A 2 12.76 -11.85 -20.44
N LYS A 3 13.39 -13.01 -20.23
CA LYS A 3 13.49 -13.70 -18.92
C LYS A 3 13.97 -12.77 -17.79
N ASN A 4 14.87 -11.83 -18.11
CA ASN A 4 15.44 -10.86 -17.17
C ASN A 4 14.42 -9.80 -16.71
N GLU A 5 13.52 -9.33 -17.57
CA GLU A 5 12.50 -8.32 -17.22
C GLU A 5 11.49 -8.87 -16.23
N ARG A 6 11.11 -10.14 -16.41
CA ARG A 6 10.20 -10.83 -15.48
C ARG A 6 10.85 -11.00 -14.10
N PHE A 7 12.13 -11.35 -14.08
CA PHE A 7 12.88 -11.51 -12.83
C PHE A 7 12.96 -10.19 -12.06
N ILE A 8 13.33 -9.09 -12.73
CA ILE A 8 13.42 -7.75 -12.11
C ILE A 8 12.06 -7.33 -11.52
N ARG A 9 10.96 -7.48 -12.28
CA ARG A 9 9.61 -7.16 -11.78
C ARG A 9 9.26 -7.97 -10.53
N LEU A 10 9.58 -9.26 -10.51
CA LEU A 10 9.31 -10.12 -9.37
C LEU A 10 10.13 -9.70 -8.14
N THR A 11 11.40 -9.36 -8.32
CA THR A 11 12.27 -8.88 -7.26
C THR A 11 11.74 -7.58 -6.65
N ILE A 12 11.35 -6.60 -7.48
CA ILE A 12 10.77 -5.35 -7.00
C ILE A 12 9.46 -5.61 -6.23
N ALA A 13 8.57 -6.46 -6.76
CA ALA A 13 7.34 -6.82 -6.06
C ALA A 13 7.61 -7.50 -4.71
N ALA A 14 8.62 -8.38 -4.62
CA ALA A 14 9.01 -9.02 -3.38
C ALA A 14 9.52 -7.99 -2.35
N PHE A 15 10.39 -7.05 -2.75
CA PHE A 15 10.83 -5.97 -1.86
C PHE A 15 9.67 -5.12 -1.38
N MET A 16 8.76 -4.74 -2.28
CA MET A 16 7.56 -3.99 -1.91
C MET A 16 6.71 -4.72 -0.88
N VAL A 17 6.52 -6.04 -1.03
CA VAL A 17 5.80 -6.86 -0.02
C VAL A 17 6.53 -6.83 1.33
N VAL A 18 7.86 -6.99 1.36
CA VAL A 18 8.63 -6.95 2.60
C VAL A 18 8.51 -5.59 3.30
N PHE A 19 8.69 -4.48 2.57
CA PHE A 19 8.53 -3.14 3.15
C PHE A 19 7.08 -2.84 3.56
N GLY A 20 6.10 -3.36 2.81
CA GLY A 20 4.69 -3.29 3.16
C GLY A 20 4.39 -4.01 4.47
N LEU A 21 4.94 -5.20 4.68
CA LEU A 21 4.81 -5.97 5.93
C LEU A 21 5.48 -5.28 7.12
N LEU A 22 6.66 -4.67 6.93
CA LEU A 22 7.31 -3.87 7.97
C LEU A 22 6.48 -2.65 8.38
N SER A 23 5.85 -1.98 7.40
CA SER A 23 4.95 -0.86 7.68
C SER A 23 3.63 -1.33 8.30
N LEU A 24 3.17 -2.54 7.95
CA LEU A 24 1.99 -3.16 8.54
C LEU A 24 2.23 -3.56 10.00
N SER A 25 3.43 -4.03 10.36
CA SER A 25 3.75 -4.36 11.76
C SER A 25 3.75 -3.11 12.64
N GLN A 26 4.27 -1.98 12.14
CA GLN A 26 4.17 -0.68 12.82
C GLN A 26 2.72 -0.26 13.01
N THR A 27 1.91 -0.40 11.97
CA THR A 27 0.46 -0.12 12.03
C THR A 27 -0.23 -1.00 13.07
N GLY A 28 0.03 -2.32 13.04
CA GLY A 28 -0.56 -3.29 13.95
C GLY A 28 -0.20 -3.02 15.41
N PHE A 29 1.02 -2.56 15.68
CA PHE A 29 1.43 -2.11 17.01
C PHE A 29 0.51 -0.99 17.54
N PHE A 30 0.22 0.02 16.73
CA PHE A 30 -0.67 1.13 17.14
C PHE A 30 -2.13 0.69 17.29
N VAL A 31 -2.63 -0.20 16.42
CA VAL A 31 -3.98 -0.77 16.56
C VAL A 31 -4.12 -1.57 17.85
N ILE A 32 -3.16 -2.46 18.12
CA ILE A 32 -3.16 -3.27 19.35
C ILE A 32 -3.10 -2.36 20.57
N ARG A 33 -2.19 -1.37 20.56
CA ARG A 33 -2.05 -0.40 21.66
C ARG A 33 -3.36 0.35 21.91
N TYR A 34 -4.03 0.82 20.86
CA TYR A 34 -5.32 1.51 20.96
C TYR A 34 -6.39 0.58 21.56
N LEU A 35 -6.50 -0.66 21.08
CA LEU A 35 -7.52 -1.62 21.53
C LEU A 35 -7.26 -2.23 22.92
N THR A 36 -6.01 -2.24 23.39
CA THR A 36 -5.64 -2.92 24.65
C THR A 36 -5.40 -1.99 25.83
N ILE A 37 -4.93 -0.76 25.58
CA ILE A 37 -4.50 0.16 26.64
C ILE A 37 -5.45 1.37 26.75
N ASP A 38 -6.42 1.53 25.83
CA ASP A 38 -7.37 2.66 25.77
C ASP A 38 -6.69 4.04 25.88
N GLN A 39 -5.40 4.11 25.54
CA GLN A 39 -4.64 5.34 25.56
C GLN A 39 -4.87 6.06 24.22
N PRO A 40 -5.40 7.29 24.25
CA PRO A 40 -5.48 8.10 23.03
C PRO A 40 -4.06 8.31 22.49
N LEU A 41 -3.90 8.08 21.19
CA LEU A 41 -2.65 8.35 20.50
C LEU A 41 -2.41 9.86 20.51
N ASP A 42 -1.21 10.25 20.91
CA ASP A 42 -0.73 11.61 20.75
C ASP A 42 -0.65 11.98 19.25
N ALA A 43 -0.66 13.28 18.93
CA ALA A 43 -0.67 13.74 17.53
C ALA A 43 0.48 13.14 16.70
N ASN A 44 1.65 12.93 17.32
CA ASN A 44 2.78 12.25 16.68
C ASN A 44 2.49 10.76 16.44
N GLY A 45 1.93 10.05 17.42
CA GLY A 45 1.49 8.66 17.27
C GLY A 45 0.45 8.47 16.17
N VAL A 46 -0.53 9.38 16.06
CA VAL A 46 -1.53 9.37 14.97
C VAL A 46 -0.87 9.58 13.61
N SER A 47 0.04 10.54 13.49
CA SER A 47 0.77 10.80 12.25
C SER A 47 1.57 9.57 11.79
N VAL A 48 2.31 8.93 12.71
CA VAL A 48 3.09 7.72 12.40
C VAL A 48 2.18 6.55 12.02
N PHE A 49 1.04 6.39 12.71
CA PHE A 49 0.05 5.36 12.38
C PHE A 49 -0.54 5.55 10.97
N VAL A 50 -1.06 6.74 10.66
CA VAL A 50 -1.67 7.04 9.36
C VAL A 50 -0.63 6.94 8.24
N GLY A 51 0.58 7.46 8.46
CA GLY A 51 1.68 7.34 7.50
C GLY A 51 2.10 5.89 7.25
N SER A 52 2.09 5.06 8.29
CA SER A 52 2.41 3.63 8.16
C SER A 52 1.33 2.88 7.41
N LEU A 53 0.05 3.12 7.72
CA LEU A 53 -1.09 2.57 6.97
C LEU A 53 -1.02 2.93 5.49
N TRP A 54 -0.78 4.21 5.22
CA TRP A 54 -0.67 4.75 3.87
C TRP A 54 0.44 4.05 3.09
N ARG A 55 1.64 3.99 3.66
CA ARG A 55 2.78 3.32 3.03
C ARG A 55 2.52 1.82 2.83
N THR A 56 1.91 1.15 3.80
CA THR A 56 1.54 -0.27 3.69
C THR A 56 0.62 -0.51 2.49
N TYR A 57 -0.42 0.30 2.37
CA TYR A 57 -1.36 0.21 1.25
C TYR A 57 -0.65 0.36 -0.10
N TRP A 58 0.17 1.40 -0.27
CA TRP A 58 0.86 1.66 -1.54
C TRP A 58 1.93 0.63 -1.87
N MET A 59 2.60 0.06 -0.88
CA MET A 59 3.56 -1.02 -1.09
C MET A 59 2.87 -2.28 -1.62
N PHE A 60 1.74 -2.68 -1.02
CA PHE A 60 0.98 -3.84 -1.51
C PHE A 60 0.32 -3.57 -2.86
N PHE A 61 -0.23 -2.37 -3.07
CA PHE A 61 -0.83 -1.98 -4.34
C PHE A 61 0.22 -1.91 -5.47
N GLY A 62 1.41 -1.38 -5.18
CA GLY A 62 2.54 -1.37 -6.12
C GLY A 62 3.00 -2.79 -6.48
N ALA A 63 3.17 -3.66 -5.49
CA ALA A 63 3.51 -5.06 -5.72
C ALA A 63 2.46 -5.76 -6.60
N TYR A 64 1.18 -5.48 -6.34
CA TYR A 64 0.06 -6.00 -7.11
C TYR A 64 0.11 -5.55 -8.58
N LEU A 65 0.30 -4.25 -8.85
CA LEU A 65 0.42 -3.73 -10.22
C LEU A 65 1.61 -4.31 -11.00
N ILE A 66 2.72 -4.59 -10.33
CA ILE A 66 3.93 -5.12 -10.96
C ILE A 66 3.77 -6.60 -11.34
N GLN A 67 2.98 -7.36 -10.59
CA GLN A 67 2.72 -8.77 -10.85
C GLN A 67 1.85 -8.97 -12.12
N PHE A 68 0.88 -8.11 -12.35
CA PHE A 68 -0.04 -8.24 -13.49
C PHE A 68 0.44 -7.46 -14.73
N PRO A 69 0.27 -8.01 -15.94
CA PRO A 69 0.42 -7.26 -17.17
C PRO A 69 -0.77 -6.31 -17.37
N PHE A 70 -0.54 -5.13 -17.94
CA PHE A 70 -1.55 -4.08 -18.11
C PHE A 70 -2.82 -4.57 -18.81
N LYS A 71 -2.68 -5.42 -19.84
CA LYS A 71 -3.83 -6.02 -20.55
C LYS A 71 -4.79 -6.76 -19.61
N GLN A 72 -4.26 -7.54 -18.67
CA GLN A 72 -5.08 -8.28 -17.70
C GLN A 72 -5.80 -7.36 -16.71
N ILE A 73 -5.17 -6.24 -16.33
CA ILE A 73 -5.74 -5.26 -15.42
C ILE A 73 -6.97 -4.59 -16.05
N VAL A 74 -6.90 -4.24 -17.34
CA VAL A 74 -8.00 -3.60 -18.07
C VAL A 74 -9.13 -4.59 -18.37
N GLU A 75 -8.81 -5.84 -18.69
CA GLU A 75 -9.82 -6.86 -19.02
C GLU A 75 -10.67 -7.28 -17.81
N ARG A 76 -10.13 -7.23 -16.59
CA ARG A 76 -10.84 -7.65 -15.38
C ARG A 76 -11.42 -6.46 -14.63
N LYS A 77 -12.75 -6.32 -14.65
CA LYS A 77 -13.50 -5.25 -13.98
C LYS A 77 -13.05 -5.00 -12.53
N LEU A 78 -12.92 -6.06 -11.72
CA LEU A 78 -12.44 -5.94 -10.33
C LEU A 78 -11.04 -5.33 -10.22
N LEU A 79 -10.11 -5.76 -11.09
CA LEU A 79 -8.74 -5.23 -11.09
C LEU A 79 -8.74 -3.75 -11.44
N PHE A 80 -9.46 -3.39 -12.50
CA PHE A 80 -9.59 -2.01 -12.95
C PHE A 80 -10.25 -1.12 -11.89
N SER A 81 -11.32 -1.58 -11.23
CA SER A 81 -11.98 -0.83 -10.15
C SER A 81 -11.04 -0.54 -8.98
N VAL A 82 -10.21 -1.50 -8.59
CA VAL A 82 -9.20 -1.28 -7.53
C VAL A 82 -8.20 -0.22 -7.97
N VAL A 83 -7.69 -0.27 -9.21
CA VAL A 83 -6.76 0.74 -9.72
C VAL A 83 -7.39 2.14 -9.76
N MET A 84 -8.63 2.24 -10.22
CA MET A 84 -9.36 3.51 -10.24
C MET A 84 -9.63 4.05 -8.84
N ALA A 85 -10.02 3.19 -7.89
CA ALA A 85 -10.20 3.59 -6.49
C ALA A 85 -8.87 4.11 -5.90
N SER A 86 -7.77 3.39 -6.10
CA SER A 86 -6.43 3.84 -5.67
C SER A 86 -6.07 5.19 -6.30
N PHE A 87 -6.41 5.41 -7.58
CA PHE A 87 -6.17 6.67 -8.27
C PHE A 87 -6.96 7.83 -7.67
N PHE A 88 -8.25 7.64 -7.38
CA PHE A 88 -9.06 8.66 -6.71
C PHE A 88 -8.57 8.95 -5.29
N VAL A 89 -8.17 7.91 -4.55
CA VAL A 89 -7.59 8.07 -3.22
C VAL A 89 -6.31 8.89 -3.31
N CYS A 90 -5.41 8.61 -4.25
CA CYS A 90 -4.19 9.39 -4.49
C CYS A 90 -4.48 10.86 -4.85
N LEU A 91 -5.44 11.11 -5.74
CA LEU A 91 -5.87 12.46 -6.09
C LEU A 91 -6.40 13.22 -4.88
N ALA A 92 -7.26 12.59 -4.07
CA ALA A 92 -7.79 13.19 -2.86
C ALA A 92 -6.67 13.56 -1.87
N THR A 93 -5.66 12.69 -1.70
CA THR A 93 -4.51 13.00 -0.84
C THR A 93 -3.70 14.18 -1.38
N LEU A 94 -3.48 14.24 -2.70
CA LEU A 94 -2.79 15.36 -3.32
C LEU A 94 -3.55 16.67 -3.12
N PHE A 95 -4.86 16.71 -3.35
CA PHE A 95 -5.68 17.90 -3.14
C PHE A 95 -5.82 18.32 -1.67
N MET A 96 -5.66 17.40 -0.72
CA MET A 96 -5.66 17.74 0.71
C MET A 96 -4.30 18.28 1.19
N TYR A 97 -3.21 17.89 0.52
CA TYR A 97 -1.86 18.32 0.87
C TYR A 97 -1.37 19.56 0.11
N TYR A 98 -2.10 20.00 -0.92
CA TYR A 98 -1.84 21.19 -1.73
C TYR A 98 -2.88 22.27 -1.45
#